data_AF-A0A7K4GPB3-F1
#
_entry.id   AF-A0A7K4GPB3-F1
#
_cell.length_a   1.000
_cell.length_b   1.000
_cell.length_c   1.000
_cell.angle_alpha   90.00
_cell.angle_beta   90.00
_cell.angle_gamma   90.00
#
_symmetry.space_group_name_H-M   'P 1'
#
loop_
_entity.id
_entity.type
_entity.pdbx_description
1 polymer ?
#
loop_
_entity_poly.entity_id
_entity_poly.type
_entity_poly.pdbx_seq_one_letter_code
_entity_poly.pdbx_strand_id
1 'polypeptide(L)' 'MTRIRICPKCKNPTLKNAVNVSGWLAPNLFECTSRNCNYVGPLFLEIDPEDLKEEKNSFEDDSD' A
#
# COMPACT_ATOMS: atom_id res chain seq x y z
N MET A 1 6.91 -5.95 -15.95
CA MET A 1 6.10 -4.95 -15.25
C MET A 1 5.99 -5.39 -13.80
N THR A 2 6.58 -4.64 -12.88
CA THR A 2 6.59 -4.96 -11.45
C THR A 2 5.41 -4.24 -10.80
N ARG A 3 4.30 -4.94 -10.53
CA ARG A 3 3.16 -4.35 -9.83
C ARG A 3 3.43 -4.25 -8.34
N ILE A 4 3.02 -3.14 -7.72
CA ILE A 4 3.15 -2.95 -6.28
C ILE A 4 1.79 -2.98 -5.59
N ARG A 5 1.78 -3.45 -4.34
CA ARG A 5 0.57 -3.58 -3.52
C ARG A 5 0.46 -2.41 -2.56
N ILE A 6 -0.67 -1.71 -2.58
CA ILE A 6 -0.93 -0.55 -1.71
C ILE A 6 -2.19 -0.76 -0.86
N CYS A 7 -2.27 0.00 0.24
CA CYS A 7 -3.40 -0.04 1.16
C CYS A 7 -4.68 0.49 0.46
N PRO A 8 -5.80 -0.26 0.49
CA PRO A 8 -7.04 0.18 -0.16
C PRO A 8 -7.69 1.39 0.55
N LYS A 9 -7.35 1.63 1.82
CA LYS A 9 -7.91 2.72 2.61
C LYS A 9 -7.17 4.04 2.43
N CYS A 10 -5.84 4.03 2.54
CA CYS A 10 -5.02 5.24 2.50
C CYS A 10 -4.19 5.39 1.23
N LYS A 11 -4.26 4.42 0.30
CA LYS A 11 -3.56 4.42 -1.00
C LYS A 11 -2.03 4.53 -0.92
N ASN A 12 -1.45 4.23 0.25
CA ASN A 12 0.00 4.27 0.45
C ASN A 12 0.60 2.85 0.38
N PRO A 13 1.88 2.71 -0.03
CA PRO A 13 2.61 1.44 -0.06
C PRO A 13 3.10 1.04 1.35
N THR A 14 2.15 0.85 2.27
CA THR A 14 2.42 0.65 3.72
C THR A 14 1.84 -0.67 4.25
N LEU A 15 1.50 -1.61 3.37
CA LEU A 15 0.96 -2.92 3.77
C LEU A 15 2.07 -3.89 4.20
N LYS A 16 1.81 -4.65 5.27
CA LYS A 16 2.61 -5.79 5.74
C LYS A 16 1.73 -6.97 6.07
N ASN A 17 2.28 -8.17 6.19
CA ASN A 17 1.53 -9.32 6.69
C ASN A 17 1.12 -9.08 8.14
N ALA A 18 -0.18 -9.25 8.43
CA ALA A 18 -0.73 -9.08 9.77
C ALA A 18 -0.41 -10.27 10.69
N VAL A 19 0.03 -11.40 10.12
CA VAL A 19 0.40 -12.60 10.87
C VAL A 19 1.88 -12.94 10.66
N ASN A 20 2.56 -13.29 11.76
CA ASN A 20 3.94 -13.78 11.76
C ASN A 20 4.01 -15.32 11.73
N VAL A 21 2.98 -15.98 11.20
CA VAL A 21 2.99 -17.42 11.01
C VAL A 21 3.05 -17.71 9.52
N SER A 22 3.89 -18.66 9.16
CA SER A 22 4.04 -19.14 7.79
C SER A 22 3.57 -20.59 7.75
N GLY A 23 2.72 -20.92 6.78
CA GLY A 23 2.12 -22.24 6.65
C GLY A 23 0.95 -22.23 5.68
N TRP A 24 0.53 -23.41 5.23
CA TRP A 24 -0.57 -23.54 4.26
C TRP A 24 -1.92 -23.01 4.79
N LEU A 25 -2.11 -23.02 6.11
CA LEU A 25 -3.29 -22.45 6.79
C LEU A 25 -3.11 -20.99 7.22
N ALA A 26 -1.93 -20.40 6.98
CA ALA A 26 -1.71 -19.01 7.36
C ALA A 26 -2.62 -18.10 6.54
N PRO A 27 -3.44 -17.26 7.18
CA PRO A 27 -4.34 -16.39 6.44
C PRO A 27 -3.54 -15.30 5.71
N ASN A 28 -3.89 -15.06 4.44
CA ASN A 28 -3.35 -13.94 3.67
C ASN A 28 -4.03 -12.63 4.11
N LEU A 29 -3.60 -12.12 5.24
CA LEU A 29 -4.11 -10.91 5.87
C LEU A 29 -3.01 -9.85 5.93
N PHE A 30 -3.36 -8.63 5.56
CA PHE A 30 -2.46 -7.49 5.55
C PHE A 30 -2.89 -6.46 6.58
N GLU A 31 -1.93 -5.83 7.22
CA GLU A 31 -2.11 -4.66 8.07
C GLU A 31 -1.40 -3.44 7.46
N CYS A 32 -2.00 -2.26 7.63
CA CYS A 32 -1.36 -1.01 7.25
C CYS A 32 -0.52 -0.47 8.40
N THR A 33 0.76 -0.16 8.14
CA THR A 33 1.66 0.39 9.17
C THR A 33 1.60 1.91 9.31
N SER A 34 0.75 2.59 8.55
CA SER A 34 0.61 4.04 8.66
C SER A 34 -0.15 4.41 9.93
N ARG A 35 0.39 5.34 10.73
CA ARG A 35 -0.20 5.75 12.03
C ARG A 35 -1.63 6.29 11.91
N ASN A 36 -1.99 6.87 10.76
CA ASN A 36 -3.33 7.40 10.48
C ASN A 36 -4.26 6.39 9.79
N CYS A 37 -3.85 5.12 9.64
CA CYS A 37 -4.60 4.10 8.93
C CYS A 37 -4.59 2.76 9.66
N ASN A 38 -5.74 2.39 10.22
CA ASN A 38 -5.96 1.14 10.95
C ASN A 38 -6.53 0.00 10.07
N TYR A 39 -6.14 -0.07 8.79
CA TYR A 39 -6.63 -1.11 7.89
C TYR A 39 -6.02 -2.46 8.24
N VAL A 40 -6.88 -3.48 8.40
CA VAL A 40 -6.52 -4.89 8.53
C VAL A 40 -7.49 -5.71 7.68
N GLY A 41 -6.99 -6.47 6.71
CA GLY A 41 -7.83 -7.25 5.82
C GLY A 41 -7.08 -7.97 4.70
N PRO A 42 -7.75 -8.84 3.94
CA PRO A 42 -7.12 -9.63 2.89
C PRO A 42 -6.94 -8.87 1.57
N LEU A 43 -7.57 -7.70 1.42
CA LEU A 43 -7.58 -6.94 0.18
C LEU A 43 -6.39 -5.98 0.07
N PHE A 44 -5.93 -5.77 -1.15
CA PHE A 44 -4.94 -4.77 -1.52
C PHE A 44 -5.24 -4.27 -2.94
N LEU A 45 -4.74 -3.08 -3.27
CA LEU A 45 -4.76 -2.57 -4.65
C LEU A 45 -3.42 -2.87 -5.31
N GLU A 46 -3.46 -3.37 -6.54
CA GLU A 46 -2.27 -3.49 -7.39
C GLU A 46 -2.22 -2.32 -8.36
N ILE A 47 -1.09 -1.62 -8.36
CA ILE A 47 -0.83 -0.51 -9.29
C ILE A 47 0.56 -0.64 -9.89
N ASP A 48 0.77 0.01 -11.03
CA ASP A 48 2.09 0.14 -11.61
C ASP A 48 2.88 1.24 -10.87
N PRO A 49 4.18 1.01 -10.58
CA PRO A 49 4.99 1.95 -9.80
C PRO A 49 5.26 3.25 -10.55
N GLU A 50 5.01 3.27 -11.85
CA GLU A 50 5.08 4.46 -12.72
C GLU A 50 3.95 5.43 -12.35
N ASP A 51 2.72 4.94 -12.14
CA ASP A 51 1.55 5.74 -11.73
C ASP A 51 1.75 6.45 -10.39
N LEU A 52 2.56 5.88 -9.49
CA LEU A 52 2.85 6.45 -8.16
C LEU A 52 3.84 7.61 -8.18
N LYS A 53 4.66 7.72 -9.22
CA LYS A 53 5.66 8.80 -9.35
C LYS A 53 5.03 10.08 -9.87
N GLU A 54 4.00 9.97 -10.70
CA GLU A 54 3.36 11.12 -11.34
C GLU A 54 2.60 12.00 -10.32
N GLU A 55 1.96 11.41 -9.31
CA GLU A 55 1.25 12.18 -8.26
C GLU A 55 2.18 12.93 -7.28
N LYS A 56 3.47 12.56 -7.19
CA LYS A 56 4.43 13.25 -6.30
C LYS A 56 5.08 14.47 -6.94
N ASN A 57 5.13 14.54 -8.26
CA ASN A 57 5.74 15.66 -8.99
C ASN A 57 4.76 16.79 -9.32
N SER A 58 3.47 16.62 -9.07
CA SER A 58 2.46 17.66 -9.37
C SER A 58 2.19 18.64 -8.21
N PHE A 59 3.03 18.66 -7.17
CA PHE A 59 2.87 19.55 -5.99
C PHE A 59 4.03 20.55 -5.79
N GLU A 60 5.02 20.59 -6.68
CA GLU A 60 6.13 21.56 -6.63
C GLU A 60 6.26 22.29 -7.97
N ASP A 61 5.31 23.15 -8.32
CA ASP A 61 5.52 24.28 -9.25
C ASP A 61 4.29 25.21 -9.19
N ASP A 62 4.16 25.92 -8.07
CA ASP A 62 3.36 27.16 -8.00
C ASP A 62 3.97 28.04 -6.89
N SER A 63 5.09 28.67 -7.23
CA SER A 63 5.54 29.89 -6.57
C SER A 63 6.37 30.71 -7.57
N ASP A 64 5.64 31.50 -8.37
CA ASP A 64 6.13 32.70 -9.08
C ASP A 64 6.15 33.89 -8.10
#